data_AF-A0A2I2FVL7-F1
#
_entry.id   AF-A0A2I2FVL7-F1
#
_cell.length_a   1.000
_cell.length_b   1.000
_cell.length_c   1.000
_cell.angle_alpha   90.00
_cell.angle_beta   90.00
_cell.angle_gamma   90.00
#
_symmetry.space_group_name_H-M   'P 1'
#
loop_
_entity.id
_entity.type
_entity.pdbx_description
1 polymer ?
#
loop_
_entity_poly.entity_id
_entity_poly.type
_entity_poly.pdbx_seq_one_letter_code
_entity_poly.pdbx_strand_id
1 'polypeptide(L)'
;MMALNRFQTNDCFYYNTTDNYIQCHDSRQREIRIATDDIVCIIPKHETIGNGYTMLFLGRRPRGASGDLQDDCERLESVLFSSLPPELLSLHLCESVPCHLQTCGCETREVHVILSTLSGTGRAKHIYHHVLQPLLRHFGLTDYDVHETDSPYTITDLCRSRFILNAESGVAQTIILLSGDGGLTDIVDTFHTALKTPSYPPTIALIPAGTGNAMASSVGIASRPVSALVTLLRGTPKPIPVFSATFSPGAQYITGKGRSRAHIADKSTNESLPPRIYGAVVISWGMHAALVADSDTVEYRRFGADRFKMAAKELLFPSGGAETHKYTGTVTFTRGDSQNEGERVETMETREHMYLLVTLVPRLEETFVISPESKPLDGCLRMVHFGPLPPQHAMQLMSHAYREGQHVKEDQVYYSEITRLRIDFDEKDEKWRRVCIDGKIVVVEEEGWVEVNTGNRCALNLLVPSDM
;
A
#
# COMPACT_ATOMS: atom_id res chain seq x y z
N MET A 1 1.87 -13.99 31.64
CA MET A 1 3.18 -14.25 32.27
C MET A 1 4.06 -13.05 31.95
N MET A 2 4.45 -12.28 32.96
CA MET A 2 5.08 -10.95 32.84
C MET A 2 6.38 -11.02 32.03
N ALA A 3 6.40 -10.41 30.85
CA ALA A 3 7.66 -10.05 30.20
C ALA A 3 8.18 -8.80 30.91
N LEU A 4 9.16 -8.99 31.81
CA LEU A 4 9.90 -7.87 32.40
C LEU A 4 10.55 -7.06 31.27
N ASN A 5 10.19 -5.78 31.19
CA ASN A 5 10.96 -4.75 30.51
C ASN A 5 12.40 -4.81 31.01
N ARG A 6 13.37 -5.03 30.12
CA ARG A 6 14.79 -5.14 30.51
C ARG A 6 15.42 -3.82 30.97
N PHE A 7 14.70 -2.70 30.91
CA PHE A 7 15.26 -1.36 31.18
C PHE A 7 14.26 -0.43 31.93
N GLN A 8 13.67 -0.91 33.03
CA GLN A 8 13.07 -0.02 34.05
C GLN A 8 14.12 0.31 35.12
N THR A 9 15.15 1.08 34.76
CA THR A 9 16.10 1.63 35.74
C THR A 9 16.10 3.15 35.63
N ASN A 10 15.99 3.84 36.78
CA ASN A 10 16.17 5.29 36.93
C ASN A 10 17.62 5.75 36.64
N ASP A 11 18.39 5.01 35.85
CA ASP A 11 19.80 5.27 35.59
C ASP A 11 19.92 6.25 34.42
N CYS A 12 20.53 7.42 34.65
CA CYS A 12 20.80 8.42 33.63
C CYS A 12 21.87 7.92 32.66
N PHE A 13 21.57 7.88 31.36
CA PHE A 13 22.52 7.49 30.33
C PHE A 13 23.34 8.69 29.84
N TYR A 14 24.66 8.52 29.73
CA TYR A 14 25.55 9.46 29.02
C TYR A 14 25.64 9.05 27.55
N TYR A 15 25.69 10.03 26.63
CA TYR A 15 25.70 9.76 25.19
C TYR A 15 26.93 10.32 24.47
N ASN A 16 27.37 9.62 23.43
CA ASN A 16 28.18 10.16 22.34
C ASN A 16 27.39 10.03 21.04
N THR A 17 27.19 11.15 20.35
CA THR A 17 26.53 11.19 19.03
C THR A 17 27.57 11.12 17.93
N THR A 18 27.34 10.21 16.98
CA THR A 18 27.95 10.24 15.64
C THR A 18 26.83 10.37 14.61
N ASP A 19 27.14 10.65 13.34
CA ASP A 19 26.13 10.87 12.30
C ASP A 19 25.13 9.71 12.15
N ASN A 20 25.54 8.47 12.47
CA ASN A 20 24.75 7.27 12.20
C ASN A 20 24.24 6.54 13.46
N TYR A 21 24.77 6.83 14.64
CA TYR A 21 24.34 6.17 15.87
C TYR A 21 24.50 7.02 17.12
N ILE A 22 23.65 6.74 18.10
CA ILE A 22 23.72 7.24 19.47
C ILE A 22 24.26 6.12 20.34
N GLN A 23 25.45 6.32 20.90
CA GLN A 23 26.05 5.40 21.84
C GLN A 23 25.69 5.83 23.26
N CYS A 24 24.96 4.99 23.99
CA CYS A 24 24.42 5.26 25.32
C CYS A 24 25.13 4.38 26.35
N HIS A 25 25.55 4.95 27.48
CA HIS A 25 26.18 4.23 28.58
C HIS A 25 25.43 4.43 29.89
N ASP A 26 25.13 3.35 30.62
CA ASP A 26 24.58 3.44 31.99
C ASP A 26 25.68 3.53 33.07
N SER A 27 25.25 3.78 34.32
CA SER A 27 26.10 3.81 35.52
C SER A 27 26.87 2.51 35.78
N ARG A 28 26.50 1.42 35.10
CA ARG A 28 27.10 0.08 35.19
C ARG A 28 27.93 -0.28 33.95
N GLN A 29 28.27 0.71 33.11
CA GLN A 29 29.04 0.54 31.87
C GLN A 29 28.37 -0.37 30.82
N ARG A 30 27.05 -0.55 30.86
CA ARG A 30 26.33 -1.20 29.75
C ARG A 30 26.23 -0.21 28.60
N GLU A 31 26.64 -0.68 27.42
CA GLU A 31 26.58 0.10 26.18
C GLU A 31 25.38 -0.32 25.35
N ILE A 32 24.60 0.66 24.90
CA ILE A 32 23.54 0.49 23.90
C ILE A 32 23.89 1.37 22.70
N ARG A 33 23.80 0.83 21.50
CA ARG A 33 23.94 1.59 20.25
C ARG A 33 22.59 1.64 19.56
N ILE A 34 22.11 2.85 19.30
CA ILE A 34 20.84 3.10 18.64
C ILE A 34 21.17 3.75 17.30
N ALA A 35 20.82 3.12 16.19
CA ALA A 35 20.95 3.75 14.89
C ALA A 35 19.98 4.93 14.80
N THR A 36 20.41 6.05 14.21
CA THR A 36 19.56 7.24 14.05
C THR A 36 18.32 6.93 13.21
N ASP A 37 18.44 6.03 12.24
CA ASP A 37 17.33 5.52 11.41
C ASP A 37 16.33 4.61 12.15
N ASP A 38 16.68 4.10 13.34
CA ASP A 38 15.77 3.27 14.15
C ASP A 38 14.98 4.10 15.17
N ILE A 39 15.25 5.41 15.30
CA ILE A 39 14.54 6.29 16.25
C ILE A 39 13.13 6.59 15.73
N VAL A 40 12.13 6.24 16.53
CA VAL A 40 10.71 6.50 16.24
C VAL A 40 10.33 7.90 16.70
N CYS A 41 10.54 8.22 17.98
CA CYS A 41 10.30 9.53 18.56
C CYS A 41 10.96 9.70 19.93
N ILE A 42 10.95 10.93 20.42
CA ILE A 42 11.34 11.31 21.78
C ILE A 42 10.13 11.94 22.46
N ILE A 43 9.79 11.50 23.66
CA ILE A 43 8.64 11.99 24.44
C ILE A 43 9.15 12.67 25.72
N PRO A 44 8.67 13.87 26.07
CA PRO A 44 9.02 14.51 27.35
C PRO A 44 8.39 13.73 28.51
N LYS A 45 9.16 13.52 29.58
CA LYS A 45 8.64 12.92 30.80
C LYS A 45 7.99 13.99 31.67
N HIS A 46 6.67 13.95 31.79
CA HIS A 46 5.93 14.78 32.76
C HIS A 46 5.66 13.98 34.03
N GLU A 47 6.67 13.85 34.90
CA GLU A 47 6.48 13.41 36.29
C GLU A 47 6.96 14.49 37.26
N THR A 48 6.30 14.60 38.41
CA THR A 48 6.51 15.59 39.49
C THR A 48 7.92 15.63 40.11
N ILE A 49 8.88 14.82 39.64
CA ILE A 49 10.20 14.61 40.27
C ILE A 49 11.39 14.78 39.28
N GLY A 50 11.17 15.27 38.05
CA GLY A 50 12.30 15.73 37.22
C GLY A 50 12.02 15.90 35.73
N ASN A 51 12.79 16.76 35.09
CA ASN A 51 12.82 16.92 33.62
C ASN A 51 13.63 15.77 33.00
N GLY A 52 13.10 15.16 31.94
CA GLY A 52 13.78 14.11 31.20
C GLY A 52 13.03 13.70 29.94
N TYR A 53 13.62 12.80 29.17
CA TYR A 53 13.12 12.36 27.88
C TYR A 53 13.11 10.83 27.81
N THR A 54 12.07 10.28 27.17
CA THR A 54 12.03 8.87 26.77
C THR A 54 12.25 8.81 25.27
N MET A 55 13.33 8.18 24.82
CA MET A 55 13.55 7.89 23.40
C MET A 55 12.96 6.52 23.07
N LEU A 56 12.12 6.45 22.05
CA LEU A 56 11.55 5.22 21.51
C LEU A 56 12.25 4.88 20.20
N PHE A 57 12.66 3.63 20.05
CA PHE A 57 13.36 3.15 18.84
C PHE A 57 13.00 1.69 18.53
N LEU A 58 13.23 1.26 17.31
CA LEU A 58 13.06 -0.14 16.91
C LEU A 58 14.32 -0.94 17.24
N GLY A 59 14.19 -1.87 18.18
CA GLY A 59 15.22 -2.85 18.51
C GLY A 59 15.11 -4.10 17.65
N ARG A 60 16.28 -4.66 17.26
CA ARG A 60 16.40 -5.95 16.58
C ARG A 60 17.22 -6.90 17.45
N ARG A 61 16.73 -8.12 17.67
CA ARG A 61 17.54 -9.16 18.31
C ARG A 61 18.48 -9.79 17.27
N PRO A 62 19.77 -10.01 17.60
CA PRO A 62 20.65 -10.80 16.74
C PRO A 62 20.13 -12.23 16.66
N ARG A 63 20.23 -12.85 15.48
CA ARG A 63 19.91 -14.27 15.26
C ARG A 63 20.58 -15.16 16.31
N GLY A 64 19.78 -15.95 17.04
CA GLY A 64 20.29 -17.08 17.79
C GLY A 64 20.96 -18.12 16.89
N ALA A 65 21.87 -18.92 17.44
CA ALA A 65 22.61 -19.96 16.72
C ALA A 65 21.71 -21.10 16.16
N SER A 66 20.44 -21.16 16.56
CA SER A 66 19.41 -21.99 15.94
C SER A 66 18.85 -21.24 14.73
N GLY A 67 19.21 -21.66 13.52
CA GLY A 67 18.83 -21.02 12.25
C GLY A 67 17.33 -21.07 11.90
N ASP A 68 16.45 -20.76 12.85
CA ASP A 68 15.03 -20.55 12.60
C ASP A 68 14.81 -19.19 11.94
N LEU A 69 14.08 -19.19 10.82
CA LEU A 69 13.73 -18.02 9.99
C LEU A 69 12.83 -16.98 10.70
N GLN A 70 12.60 -17.12 12.02
CA GLN A 70 11.66 -16.33 12.81
C GLN A 70 12.32 -15.29 13.75
N ASP A 71 13.65 -15.24 13.83
CA ASP A 71 14.35 -14.50 14.92
C ASP A 71 14.66 -13.01 14.61
N ASP A 72 14.46 -12.55 13.37
CA ASP A 72 14.57 -11.12 12.99
C ASP A 72 13.27 -10.36 13.31
N CYS A 73 12.86 -10.39 14.59
CA CYS A 73 11.60 -9.80 15.04
C CYS A 73 11.82 -8.40 15.64
N GLU A 74 11.41 -7.36 14.92
CA GLU A 74 11.43 -5.98 15.39
C GLU A 74 10.51 -5.78 16.61
N ARG A 75 10.96 -4.96 17.56
CA ARG A 75 10.22 -4.58 18.77
C ARG A 75 10.46 -3.12 19.09
N LEU A 76 9.47 -2.45 19.67
CA LEU A 76 9.68 -1.12 20.22
C LEU A 76 10.45 -1.23 21.54
N GLU A 77 11.57 -0.52 21.62
CA GLU A 77 12.40 -0.37 22.82
C GLU A 77 12.41 1.09 23.28
N SER A 78 12.80 1.31 24.53
CA SER A 78 12.87 2.64 25.11
C SER A 78 14.08 2.81 26.01
N VAL A 79 14.66 4.02 26.00
CA VAL A 79 15.75 4.44 26.91
C VAL A 79 15.42 5.82 27.47
N LEU A 80 15.75 6.01 28.75
CA LEU A 80 15.53 7.26 29.48
C LEU A 80 16.79 8.13 29.46
N PHE A 81 16.60 9.42 29.24
CA PHE A 81 17.65 10.44 29.26
C PHE A 81 17.27 11.60 30.17
N SER A 82 18.22 12.14 30.92
CA SER A 82 18.05 13.38 31.68
C SER A 82 18.04 14.61 30.77
N SER A 83 18.82 14.59 29.69
CA SER A 83 18.91 15.62 28.66
C SER A 83 19.34 15.00 27.33
N LEU A 84 18.89 15.57 26.21
CA LEU A 84 19.29 15.19 24.86
C LEU A 84 19.72 16.44 24.06
N PRO A 85 20.56 16.28 23.02
CA PRO A 85 20.96 17.38 22.13
C PRO A 85 19.75 18.10 21.52
N PRO A 86 19.78 19.45 21.40
CA PRO A 86 18.74 20.20 20.71
C PRO A 86 18.45 19.71 19.30
N GLU A 87 19.46 19.22 18.57
CA GLU A 87 19.34 18.71 17.21
C GLU A 87 18.53 17.41 17.14
N LEU A 88 18.68 16.52 18.13
CA LEU A 88 17.87 15.31 18.20
C LEU A 88 16.44 15.62 18.64
N LEU A 89 16.28 16.60 19.54
CA LEU A 89 14.96 17.05 19.97
C LEU A 89 14.22 17.73 18.82
N SER A 90 14.85 18.62 18.04
CA SER A 90 14.21 19.25 16.89
C SER A 90 13.75 18.23 15.84
N LEU A 91 14.50 17.14 15.69
CA LEU A 91 14.20 16.08 14.73
C LEU A 91 13.22 15.04 15.25
N HIS A 92 13.17 14.70 16.54
CA HIS A 92 12.42 13.52 17.02
C HIS A 92 11.45 13.78 18.18
N LEU A 93 11.43 14.99 18.76
CA LEU A 93 10.50 15.34 19.83
C LEU A 93 9.03 15.25 19.39
N CYS A 94 8.22 14.64 20.23
CA CYS A 94 6.77 14.54 20.11
C CYS A 94 6.16 14.94 21.45
N GLU A 95 5.74 16.20 21.55
CA GLU A 95 5.31 16.81 22.81
C GLU A 95 3.88 16.43 23.21
N SER A 96 3.05 16.09 22.23
CA SER A 96 1.64 15.79 22.43
C SER A 96 1.18 14.66 21.53
N VAL A 97 0.04 14.06 21.90
CA VAL A 97 -0.63 13.07 21.06
C VAL A 97 -1.05 13.75 19.75
N PRO A 98 -0.74 13.17 18.58
CA PRO A 98 -1.12 13.73 17.28
C PRO A 98 -2.65 13.90 17.17
N CYS A 99 -3.13 14.97 16.52
CA CYS A 99 -4.55 15.28 16.45
C CYS A 99 -5.39 14.14 15.85
N HIS A 100 -4.88 13.45 14.83
CA HIS A 100 -5.53 12.29 14.24
C HIS A 100 -5.42 11.01 15.10
N LEU A 101 -4.90 11.09 16.33
CA LEU A 101 -4.94 10.00 17.31
C LEU A 101 -5.59 10.44 18.63
N GLN A 102 -6.05 11.69 18.75
CA GLN A 102 -6.70 12.19 19.95
C GLN A 102 -8.13 11.64 20.07
N THR A 103 -8.34 10.78 21.06
CA THR A 103 -9.65 10.14 21.34
C THR A 103 -10.46 10.93 22.37
N CYS A 104 -9.84 11.87 23.09
CA CYS A 104 -10.47 12.74 24.08
C CYS A 104 -10.18 14.22 23.80
N GLY A 105 -11.17 15.11 24.00
CA GLY A 105 -11.03 16.55 23.73
C GLY A 105 -12.26 17.16 23.06
N CYS A 106 -12.09 18.31 22.41
CA CYS A 106 -13.17 19.04 21.72
C CYS A 106 -13.62 18.39 20.40
N GLU A 107 -12.76 17.60 19.76
CA GLU A 107 -13.06 16.81 18.56
C GLU A 107 -12.73 15.34 18.85
N THR A 108 -13.70 14.59 19.37
CA THR A 108 -13.54 13.15 19.67
C THR A 108 -13.41 12.35 18.38
N ARG A 109 -12.33 11.58 18.23
CA ARG A 109 -12.05 10.74 17.05
C ARG A 109 -12.10 9.26 17.42
N GLU A 110 -12.79 8.46 16.61
CA GLU A 110 -12.73 7.01 16.73
C GLU A 110 -11.45 6.48 16.09
N VAL A 111 -10.69 5.68 16.84
CA VAL A 111 -9.46 5.03 16.34
C VAL A 111 -9.71 3.54 16.21
N HIS A 112 -9.40 3.00 15.04
CA HIS A 112 -9.51 1.58 14.71
C HIS A 112 -8.17 1.05 14.24
N VAL A 113 -7.80 -0.13 14.71
CA VAL A 113 -6.61 -0.86 14.27
C VAL A 113 -7.07 -2.11 13.54
N ILE A 114 -6.79 -2.21 12.25
CA ILE A 114 -7.13 -3.40 11.45
C ILE A 114 -5.87 -4.24 11.25
N LEU A 115 -5.92 -5.49 11.70
CA LEU A 115 -4.86 -6.48 11.61
C LEU A 115 -5.20 -7.48 10.52
N SER A 116 -4.55 -7.34 9.37
CA SER A 116 -4.70 -8.33 8.29
C SER A 116 -3.88 -9.58 8.62
N THR A 117 -4.57 -10.66 8.97
CA THR A 117 -3.97 -11.90 9.47
C THR A 117 -3.40 -12.78 8.35
N LEU A 118 -3.96 -12.67 7.14
CA LEU A 118 -3.59 -13.48 5.97
C LEU A 118 -2.73 -12.73 4.94
N SER A 119 -2.43 -11.44 5.15
CA SER A 119 -1.64 -10.66 4.19
C SER A 119 -0.16 -11.02 4.22
N GLY A 120 0.40 -11.17 3.03
CA GLY A 120 1.84 -11.12 2.73
C GLY A 120 2.72 -11.89 3.71
N THR A 121 3.37 -11.15 4.61
CA THR A 121 4.40 -11.65 5.52
C THR A 121 3.85 -12.34 6.78
N GLY A 122 2.54 -12.23 7.06
CA GLY A 122 1.93 -12.74 8.30
C GLY A 122 2.37 -11.98 9.56
N ARG A 123 3.03 -10.83 9.42
CA ARG A 123 3.65 -10.09 10.53
C ARG A 123 2.74 -9.06 11.20
N ALA A 124 1.53 -8.81 10.69
CA ALA A 124 0.65 -7.75 11.21
C ALA A 124 0.39 -7.87 12.72
N LYS A 125 0.07 -9.09 13.21
CA LYS A 125 -0.12 -9.35 14.65
C LYS A 125 1.15 -9.11 15.47
N HIS A 126 2.30 -9.52 14.94
CA HIS A 126 3.59 -9.33 15.60
C HIS A 126 3.91 -7.83 15.74
N ILE A 127 3.81 -7.08 14.64
CA ILE A 127 4.03 -5.63 14.61
C ILE A 127 3.05 -4.94 15.57
N TYR A 128 1.78 -5.35 15.59
CA TYR A 128 0.82 -4.82 16.54
C TYR A 128 1.26 -5.02 18.00
N HIS A 129 1.49 -6.26 18.41
CA HIS A 129 1.78 -6.58 19.81
C HIS A 129 3.13 -6.04 20.31
N HIS A 130 4.14 -6.02 19.43
CA HIS A 130 5.51 -5.70 19.83
C HIS A 130 5.96 -4.30 19.46
N VAL A 131 5.21 -3.59 18.61
CA VAL A 131 5.60 -2.26 18.13
C VAL A 131 4.48 -1.25 18.32
N LEU A 132 3.35 -1.41 17.63
CA LEU A 132 2.30 -0.40 17.61
C LEU A 132 1.58 -0.27 18.97
N GLN A 133 1.15 -1.36 19.58
CA GLN A 133 0.45 -1.32 20.86
C GLN A 133 1.32 -0.71 21.98
N PRO A 134 2.61 -1.09 22.13
CA PRO A 134 3.52 -0.38 23.03
C PRO A 134 3.66 1.11 22.73
N LEU A 135 3.75 1.49 21.44
CA LEU A 135 3.84 2.89 21.03
C LEU A 135 2.60 3.68 21.49
N LEU A 136 1.40 3.19 21.18
CA LEU A 136 0.14 3.83 21.57
C LEU A 136 0.05 3.98 23.11
N ARG A 137 0.51 2.98 23.87
CA ARG A 137 0.56 3.05 25.35
C ARG A 137 1.50 4.15 25.87
N HIS A 138 2.62 4.40 25.21
CA HIS A 138 3.52 5.51 25.58
C HIS A 138 2.84 6.88 25.45
N PHE A 139 1.86 6.99 24.55
CA PHE A 139 1.03 8.18 24.38
C PHE A 139 -0.25 8.17 25.24
N GLY A 140 -0.42 7.19 26.12
CA GLY A 140 -1.61 7.05 26.96
C GLY A 140 -2.88 6.67 26.18
N LEU A 141 -2.75 6.24 24.92
CA LEU A 141 -3.88 5.85 24.09
C LEU A 141 -4.32 4.44 24.45
N THR A 142 -5.50 4.34 25.05
CA THR A 142 -6.13 3.06 25.42
C THR A 142 -7.53 2.88 24.84
N ASP A 143 -8.13 3.95 24.33
CA ASP A 143 -9.49 3.97 23.81
C ASP A 143 -9.48 3.83 22.27
N TYR A 144 -9.33 2.60 21.79
CA TYR A 144 -9.36 2.27 20.37
C TYR A 144 -9.81 0.82 20.16
N ASP A 145 -10.42 0.55 19.01
CA ASP A 145 -10.88 -0.80 18.66
C ASP A 145 -9.86 -1.55 17.81
N VAL A 146 -9.69 -2.83 18.06
CA VAL A 146 -8.80 -3.71 17.29
C VAL A 146 -9.62 -4.75 16.57
N HIS A 147 -9.43 -4.85 15.26
CA HIS A 147 -10.14 -5.74 14.37
C HIS A 147 -9.15 -6.70 13.70
N GLU A 148 -9.34 -8.00 13.89
CA GLU A 148 -8.56 -9.01 13.18
C GLU A 148 -9.35 -9.52 11.98
N THR A 149 -8.74 -9.56 10.80
CA THR A 149 -9.39 -10.17 9.64
C THR A 149 -9.45 -11.68 9.81
N ASP A 150 -10.59 -12.29 9.51
CA ASP A 150 -10.79 -13.74 9.50
C ASP A 150 -11.20 -14.26 8.11
N SER A 151 -11.56 -13.35 7.20
CA SER A 151 -12.01 -13.65 5.85
C SER A 151 -11.61 -12.54 4.86
N PRO A 152 -11.74 -12.80 3.54
CA PRO A 152 -11.57 -11.76 2.52
C PRO A 152 -12.59 -10.62 2.58
N TYR A 153 -13.65 -10.75 3.40
CA TYR A 153 -14.75 -9.78 3.46
C TYR A 153 -14.72 -8.93 4.72
N THR A 154 -13.90 -9.27 5.73
CA THR A 154 -13.91 -8.60 7.05
C THR A 154 -13.76 -7.09 6.94
N ILE A 155 -12.84 -6.60 6.08
CA ILE A 155 -12.61 -5.16 5.88
C ILE A 155 -13.82 -4.49 5.22
N THR A 156 -14.36 -5.10 4.18
CA THR A 156 -15.58 -4.65 3.48
C THR A 156 -16.78 -4.58 4.43
N ASP A 157 -16.94 -5.60 5.28
CA ASP A 157 -18.03 -5.68 6.26
C ASP A 157 -17.89 -4.61 7.35
N LEU A 158 -16.67 -4.36 7.84
CA LEU A 158 -16.38 -3.26 8.77
C LEU A 158 -16.66 -1.88 8.14
N CYS A 159 -16.30 -1.69 6.88
CA CYS A 159 -16.61 -0.46 6.16
C CYS A 159 -18.12 -0.21 6.12
N ARG A 160 -18.91 -1.23 5.72
CA ARG A 160 -20.37 -1.13 5.57
C ARG A 160 -21.10 -0.98 6.90
N SER A 161 -20.70 -1.75 7.90
CA SER A 161 -21.41 -1.82 9.20
C SER A 161 -21.04 -0.68 10.15
N ARG A 162 -19.90 -0.01 9.93
CA ARG A 162 -19.41 1.01 10.85
C ARG A 162 -18.80 2.22 10.17
N PHE A 163 -17.73 2.06 9.39
CA PHE A 163 -16.92 3.22 9.01
C PHE A 163 -17.65 4.19 8.07
N ILE A 164 -18.44 3.65 7.14
CA ILE A 164 -19.26 4.45 6.23
C ILE A 164 -20.33 5.21 7.01
N LEU A 165 -21.08 4.53 7.89
CA LEU A 165 -22.13 5.15 8.71
C LEU A 165 -21.58 6.29 9.57
N ASN A 166 -20.41 6.08 10.17
CA ASN A 166 -19.71 7.09 10.95
C ASN A 166 -19.26 8.28 10.07
N ALA A 167 -18.75 8.02 8.87
CA ALA A 167 -18.32 9.06 7.93
C ALA A 167 -19.50 9.92 7.42
N GLU A 168 -20.67 9.30 7.18
CA GLU A 168 -21.91 10.01 6.83
C GLU A 168 -22.42 10.86 7.98
N SER A 169 -22.30 10.34 9.20
CA SER A 169 -22.71 11.02 10.44
C SER A 169 -21.73 12.11 10.90
N GLY A 170 -20.64 12.35 10.16
CA GLY A 170 -19.64 13.37 10.48
C GLY A 170 -18.70 13.00 11.63
N VAL A 171 -18.63 11.72 12.01
CA VAL A 171 -17.71 11.22 13.04
C VAL A 171 -16.31 11.11 12.47
N ALA A 172 -15.36 11.79 13.11
CA ALA A 172 -13.96 11.73 12.74
C ALA A 172 -13.37 10.34 13.06
N GLN A 173 -12.63 9.76 12.10
CA GLN A 173 -12.14 8.38 12.20
C GLN A 173 -10.69 8.23 11.73
N THR A 174 -9.90 7.48 12.50
CA THR A 174 -8.57 7.00 12.12
C THR A 174 -8.59 5.50 11.96
N ILE A 175 -8.20 5.01 10.79
CA ILE A 175 -8.06 3.58 10.53
C ILE A 175 -6.57 3.29 10.36
N ILE A 176 -5.94 2.73 11.40
CA ILE A 176 -4.56 2.23 11.34
C ILE A 176 -4.61 0.84 10.73
N LEU A 177 -4.14 0.72 9.48
CA LEU A 177 -4.24 -0.48 8.68
C LEU A 177 -2.88 -1.20 8.62
N LEU A 178 -2.78 -2.32 9.33
CA LEU A 178 -1.63 -3.24 9.26
C LEU A 178 -1.94 -4.29 8.19
N SER A 179 -1.72 -3.94 6.93
CA SER A 179 -2.06 -4.77 5.77
C SER A 179 -1.11 -4.53 4.59
N GLY A 180 -1.32 -5.25 3.49
CA GLY A 180 -0.81 -4.87 2.17
C GLY A 180 -1.83 -4.02 1.40
N ASP A 181 -1.55 -3.76 0.11
CA ASP A 181 -2.42 -2.93 -0.74
C ASP A 181 -3.86 -3.44 -0.80
N GLY A 182 -4.07 -4.76 -0.78
CA GLY A 182 -5.40 -5.36 -0.80
C GLY A 182 -6.34 -4.84 0.30
N GLY A 183 -5.81 -4.61 1.52
CA GLY A 183 -6.64 -4.06 2.60
C GLY A 183 -7.02 -2.60 2.37
N LEU A 184 -6.13 -1.81 1.76
CA LEU A 184 -6.43 -0.42 1.40
C LEU A 184 -7.47 -0.38 0.29
N THR A 185 -7.34 -1.26 -0.69
CA THR A 185 -8.16 -1.25 -1.90
C THR A 185 -9.56 -1.79 -1.62
N ASP A 186 -9.71 -2.70 -0.65
CA ASP A 186 -11.01 -3.08 -0.09
C ASP A 186 -11.75 -1.89 0.54
N ILE A 187 -11.04 -1.04 1.32
CA ILE A 187 -11.64 0.17 1.91
C ILE A 187 -12.03 1.16 0.80
N VAL A 188 -11.11 1.42 -0.14
CA VAL A 188 -11.34 2.36 -1.26
C VAL A 188 -12.56 1.95 -2.08
N ASP A 189 -12.59 0.72 -2.58
CA ASP A 189 -13.67 0.22 -3.43
C ASP A 189 -15.02 0.26 -2.70
N THR A 190 -15.04 -0.15 -1.43
CA THR A 190 -16.27 -0.17 -0.62
C THR A 190 -16.79 1.24 -0.36
N PHE A 191 -15.92 2.19 0.01
CA PHE A 191 -16.30 3.58 0.24
C PHE A 191 -16.83 4.23 -1.03
N HIS A 192 -16.13 4.10 -2.16
CA HIS A 192 -16.55 4.75 -3.41
C HIS A 192 -17.79 4.12 -4.05
N THR A 193 -18.05 2.85 -3.77
CA THR A 193 -19.28 2.17 -4.21
C THR A 193 -20.49 2.59 -3.37
N ALA A 194 -20.34 2.69 -2.04
CA ALA A 194 -21.45 2.96 -1.14
C ALA A 194 -21.73 4.46 -0.90
N LEU A 195 -20.68 5.28 -0.78
CA LEU A 195 -20.80 6.69 -0.41
C LEU A 195 -20.90 7.60 -1.64
N LYS A 196 -21.87 8.51 -1.60
CA LYS A 196 -21.89 9.63 -2.55
C LYS A 196 -20.89 10.72 -2.15
N THR A 197 -20.90 11.16 -0.89
CA THR A 197 -19.93 12.14 -0.36
C THR A 197 -19.92 12.02 1.17
N PRO A 198 -18.77 11.74 1.81
CA PRO A 198 -18.70 11.67 3.28
C PRO A 198 -18.78 13.08 3.89
N SER A 199 -19.49 13.22 5.01
CA SER A 199 -19.49 14.45 5.81
C SER A 199 -18.11 14.68 6.44
N TYR A 200 -17.45 13.59 6.85
CA TYR A 200 -16.06 13.61 7.32
C TYR A 200 -15.29 12.41 6.73
N PRO A 201 -14.35 12.61 5.78
CA PRO A 201 -13.58 11.52 5.20
C PRO A 201 -12.63 10.88 6.23
N PRO A 202 -12.69 9.55 6.46
CA PRO A 202 -11.76 8.86 7.35
C PRO A 202 -10.30 9.03 6.92
N THR A 203 -9.39 9.03 7.90
CA THR A 203 -7.94 9.02 7.67
C THR A 203 -7.40 7.61 7.84
N ILE A 204 -6.75 7.09 6.81
CA ILE A 204 -6.09 5.78 6.82
C ILE A 204 -4.61 5.99 7.13
N ALA A 205 -4.08 5.33 8.15
CA ALA A 205 -2.65 5.28 8.43
C ALA A 205 -2.12 3.88 8.08
N LEU A 206 -1.22 3.79 7.10
CA LEU A 206 -0.67 2.51 6.64
C LEU A 206 0.52 2.09 7.50
N ILE A 207 0.50 0.84 7.93
CA ILE A 207 1.68 0.13 8.44
C ILE A 207 1.87 -1.09 7.53
N PRO A 208 2.85 -1.04 6.60
CA PRO A 208 2.96 -2.03 5.55
C PRO A 208 3.30 -3.42 6.13
N ALA A 209 2.44 -4.40 5.87
CA ALA A 209 2.63 -5.80 6.25
C ALA A 209 2.52 -6.79 5.06
N GLY A 210 2.30 -6.26 3.85
CA GLY A 210 2.22 -7.00 2.59
C GLY A 210 3.59 -7.23 1.92
N THR A 211 3.57 -7.88 0.75
CA THR A 211 4.79 -8.17 -0.04
C THR A 211 5.15 -7.04 -1.03
N GLY A 212 4.16 -6.36 -1.64
CA GLY A 212 4.38 -5.29 -2.61
C GLY A 212 4.28 -3.89 -2.00
N ASN A 213 3.19 -3.61 -1.27
CA ASN A 213 2.93 -2.34 -0.59
C ASN A 213 3.14 -1.14 -1.54
N ALA A 214 2.58 -1.21 -2.74
CA ALA A 214 2.72 -0.22 -3.81
C ALA A 214 2.41 1.20 -3.32
N MET A 215 1.27 1.38 -2.64
CA MET A 215 0.90 2.69 -2.10
C MET A 215 1.91 3.17 -1.06
N ALA A 216 2.24 2.33 -0.07
CA ALA A 216 3.18 2.70 1.01
C ALA A 216 4.60 2.99 0.48
N SER A 217 5.05 2.24 -0.53
CA SER A 217 6.33 2.47 -1.21
C SER A 217 6.33 3.79 -1.97
N SER A 218 5.21 4.11 -2.61
CA SER A 218 5.05 5.32 -3.40
C SER A 218 5.01 6.57 -2.54
N VAL A 219 4.30 6.57 -1.42
CA VAL A 219 4.24 7.72 -0.49
C VAL A 219 5.44 7.78 0.49
N GLY A 220 6.43 6.90 0.33
CA GLY A 220 7.66 6.91 1.15
C GLY A 220 7.52 6.31 2.56
N ILE A 221 6.38 5.71 2.90
CA ILE A 221 6.12 5.05 4.19
C ILE A 221 6.89 3.72 4.33
N ALA A 222 7.23 3.06 3.22
CA ALA A 222 7.98 1.81 3.23
C ALA A 222 9.51 2.00 3.07
N SER A 223 10.00 3.24 3.01
CA SER A 223 11.42 3.55 2.73
C SER A 223 12.38 3.14 3.85
N ARG A 224 11.92 3.13 5.10
CA ARG A 224 12.68 2.72 6.28
C ARG A 224 11.74 2.01 7.27
N PRO A 225 12.25 1.13 8.15
CA PRO A 225 11.44 0.41 9.12
C PRO A 225 10.57 1.31 10.01
N VAL A 226 11.10 2.45 10.44
CA VAL A 226 10.39 3.41 11.31
C VAL A 226 9.42 4.32 10.55
N SER A 227 9.53 4.44 9.22
CA SER A 227 8.83 5.48 8.44
C SER A 227 7.31 5.46 8.66
N ALA A 228 6.71 4.28 8.78
CA ALA A 228 5.29 4.14 9.08
C ALA A 228 4.88 4.66 10.46
N LEU A 229 5.70 4.42 11.48
CA LEU A 229 5.45 4.90 12.85
C LEU A 229 5.68 6.41 12.95
N VAL A 230 6.73 6.91 12.30
CA VAL A 230 7.01 8.36 12.22
C VAL A 230 5.86 9.06 11.51
N THR A 231 5.37 8.50 10.40
CA THR A 231 4.20 9.00 9.67
C THR A 231 2.94 8.94 10.54
N LEU A 232 2.74 7.87 11.31
CA LEU A 232 1.64 7.78 12.26
C LEU A 232 1.69 8.89 13.32
N LEU A 233 2.87 9.32 13.75
CA LEU A 233 3.01 10.35 14.77
C LEU A 233 3.01 11.78 14.22
N ARG A 234 3.40 11.98 12.97
CA ARG A 234 3.73 13.31 12.45
C ARG A 234 3.23 13.58 11.06
N GLY A 235 2.55 12.61 10.44
CA GLY A 235 2.05 12.74 9.10
C GLY A 235 0.87 13.70 9.01
N THR A 236 0.54 14.05 7.77
CA THR A 236 -0.63 14.87 7.45
C THR A 236 -1.60 14.06 6.59
N PRO A 237 -2.92 14.18 6.81
CA PRO A 237 -3.90 13.54 5.94
C PRO A 237 -3.92 14.21 4.56
N LYS A 238 -3.84 13.43 3.48
CA LYS A 238 -4.05 13.87 2.10
C LYS A 238 -5.10 13.01 1.40
N PRO A 239 -5.92 13.56 0.48
CA PRO A 239 -6.93 12.78 -0.23
C PRO A 239 -6.31 11.63 -1.03
N ILE A 240 -7.01 10.48 -1.06
CA ILE A 240 -6.62 9.34 -1.89
C ILE A 240 -7.26 9.52 -3.27
N PRO A 241 -6.48 9.72 -4.35
CA PRO A 241 -7.04 9.69 -5.69
C PRO A 241 -7.44 8.27 -6.07
N VAL A 242 -8.47 8.17 -6.90
CA VAL A 242 -8.99 6.90 -7.37
C VAL A 242 -9.24 6.94 -8.87
N PHE A 243 -9.29 5.78 -9.50
CA PHE A 243 -9.89 5.60 -10.81
C PHE A 243 -11.11 4.69 -10.69
N SER A 244 -12.03 4.79 -11.65
CA SER A 244 -13.13 3.85 -11.78
C SER A 244 -12.94 2.99 -13.02
N ALA A 245 -12.98 1.68 -12.86
CA ALA A 245 -13.04 0.70 -13.95
C ALA A 245 -14.48 0.19 -14.08
N THR A 246 -15.12 0.49 -15.21
CA THR A 246 -16.45 0.01 -15.57
C THR A 246 -16.29 -1.11 -16.60
N PHE A 247 -17.00 -2.21 -16.41
CA PHE A 247 -16.87 -3.41 -17.23
C PHE A 247 -18.16 -3.69 -18.00
N SER A 248 -18.06 -4.50 -19.04
CA SER A 248 -19.22 -5.12 -19.66
C SER A 248 -19.96 -6.06 -18.67
N PRO A 249 -21.28 -6.29 -18.86
CA PRO A 249 -22.13 -6.93 -17.84
C PRO A 249 -21.72 -8.34 -17.41
N GLY A 250 -21.05 -9.10 -18.27
CA GLY A 250 -20.63 -10.47 -17.98
C GLY A 250 -19.37 -10.60 -17.12
N ALA A 251 -18.73 -9.49 -16.76
CA ALA A 251 -17.46 -9.49 -16.04
C ALA A 251 -17.59 -10.05 -14.60
N GLN A 252 -16.59 -10.83 -14.19
CA GLN A 252 -16.59 -11.54 -12.91
C GLN A 252 -15.21 -11.48 -12.24
N TYR A 253 -15.20 -11.38 -10.91
CA TYR A 253 -13.99 -11.60 -10.13
C TYR A 253 -13.55 -13.06 -10.21
N ILE A 254 -12.25 -13.28 -10.38
CA ILE A 254 -11.61 -14.55 -10.02
C ILE A 254 -11.32 -14.53 -8.52
N THR A 255 -11.87 -15.50 -7.80
CA THR A 255 -11.67 -15.68 -6.37
C THR A 255 -11.14 -17.08 -6.05
N GLY A 256 -10.85 -17.34 -4.77
CA GLY A 256 -10.46 -18.68 -4.32
C GLY A 256 -9.19 -19.21 -4.98
N LYS A 257 -8.20 -18.35 -5.27
CA LYS A 257 -6.91 -18.71 -5.89
C LYS A 257 -7.08 -19.31 -7.29
N GLY A 258 -7.91 -18.67 -8.12
CA GLY A 258 -8.18 -19.10 -9.50
C GLY A 258 -9.35 -20.08 -9.67
N ARG A 259 -9.95 -20.57 -8.58
CA ARG A 259 -10.89 -21.71 -8.61
C ARG A 259 -12.36 -21.31 -8.58
N SER A 260 -12.67 -20.07 -8.25
CA SER A 260 -14.04 -19.61 -8.06
C SER A 260 -14.28 -18.32 -8.83
N ARG A 261 -15.55 -18.05 -9.09
CA ARG A 261 -16.03 -16.81 -9.71
C ARG A 261 -16.97 -16.11 -8.73
N ALA A 262 -16.87 -14.79 -8.65
CA ALA A 262 -17.80 -13.97 -7.90
C ALA A 262 -18.28 -12.80 -8.77
N HIS A 263 -19.54 -12.40 -8.62
CA HIS A 263 -20.06 -11.22 -9.29
C HIS A 263 -19.37 -9.97 -8.76
N ILE A 264 -19.04 -9.05 -9.66
CA ILE A 264 -18.72 -7.67 -9.32
C ILE A 264 -20.06 -7.05 -8.88
N ALA A 265 -20.14 -6.57 -7.65
CA ALA A 265 -21.40 -6.21 -7.02
C ALA A 265 -22.29 -5.32 -7.90
N ASP A 266 -23.54 -5.72 -8.12
CA ASP A 266 -24.73 -4.91 -7.82
C ASP A 266 -26.00 -5.81 -7.77
N LYS A 267 -26.48 -6.17 -6.57
CA LYS A 267 -27.82 -6.77 -6.39
C LYS A 267 -28.79 -5.84 -5.67
N SER A 268 -28.37 -4.61 -5.35
CA SER A 268 -29.15 -3.68 -4.53
C SER A 268 -29.46 -2.35 -5.22
N THR A 269 -28.81 -1.99 -6.33
CA THR A 269 -29.17 -0.83 -7.14
C THR A 269 -29.36 -1.23 -8.59
N ASN A 270 -30.54 -0.94 -9.15
CA ASN A 270 -30.98 -1.07 -10.55
C ASN A 270 -30.11 -1.95 -11.48
N GLU A 271 -30.67 -3.08 -11.94
CA GLU A 271 -30.13 -4.01 -12.95
C GLU A 271 -29.67 -3.38 -14.29
N SER A 272 -29.74 -2.06 -14.44
CA SER A 272 -29.40 -1.31 -15.65
C SER A 272 -28.00 -0.72 -15.69
N LEU A 273 -27.23 -0.71 -14.59
CA LEU A 273 -25.89 -0.09 -14.58
C LEU A 273 -24.78 -1.14 -14.79
N PRO A 274 -23.76 -0.83 -15.60
CA PRO A 274 -22.64 -1.73 -15.82
C PRO A 274 -21.80 -1.92 -14.53
N PRO A 275 -21.21 -3.11 -14.31
CA PRO A 275 -20.37 -3.37 -13.14
C PRO A 275 -19.21 -2.39 -13.03
N ARG A 276 -18.94 -1.90 -11.81
CA ARG A 276 -17.89 -0.91 -11.56
C ARG A 276 -17.05 -1.29 -10.34
N ILE A 277 -15.76 -1.03 -10.46
CA ILE A 277 -14.75 -1.21 -9.41
C ILE A 277 -13.96 0.09 -9.28
N TYR A 278 -13.65 0.51 -8.07
CA TYR A 278 -12.73 1.63 -7.84
C TYR A 278 -11.37 1.11 -7.39
N GLY A 279 -10.32 1.69 -7.96
CA GLY A 279 -8.94 1.39 -7.59
C GLY A 279 -8.16 2.66 -7.25
N ALA A 280 -7.06 2.48 -6.52
CA ALA A 280 -6.16 3.55 -6.08
C ALA A 280 -4.70 3.32 -6.47
N VAL A 281 -4.37 2.18 -7.09
CA VAL A 281 -2.99 1.81 -7.40
C VAL A 281 -2.80 1.62 -8.90
N VAL A 282 -3.38 0.57 -9.47
CA VAL A 282 -3.09 0.08 -10.82
C VAL A 282 -4.25 -0.68 -11.45
N ILE A 283 -4.48 -0.43 -12.73
CA ILE A 283 -5.21 -1.34 -13.63
C ILE A 283 -4.27 -1.83 -14.72
N SER A 284 -4.40 -3.08 -15.13
CA SER A 284 -3.60 -3.62 -16.23
C SER A 284 -4.30 -4.72 -17.00
N TRP A 285 -3.82 -4.92 -18.23
CA TRP A 285 -4.13 -6.03 -19.12
C TRP A 285 -2.83 -6.53 -19.78
N GLY A 286 -2.88 -7.69 -20.42
CA GLY A 286 -1.71 -8.32 -21.00
C GLY A 286 -0.87 -9.05 -19.96
N MET A 287 0.44 -9.05 -20.20
CA MET A 287 1.41 -9.83 -19.43
C MET A 287 1.38 -9.50 -17.93
N HIS A 288 1.19 -8.25 -17.51
CA HIS A 288 1.11 -7.90 -16.09
C HIS A 288 -0.10 -8.56 -15.41
N ALA A 289 -1.29 -8.46 -16.00
CA ALA A 289 -2.50 -9.05 -15.44
C ALA A 289 -2.43 -10.59 -15.40
N ALA A 290 -1.90 -11.20 -16.47
CA ALA A 290 -1.67 -12.64 -16.51
C ALA A 290 -0.67 -13.09 -15.44
N LEU A 291 0.43 -12.35 -15.25
CA LEU A 291 1.44 -12.62 -14.22
C LEU A 291 0.83 -12.58 -12.82
N VAL A 292 0.05 -11.54 -12.51
CA VAL A 292 -0.60 -11.43 -11.20
C VAL A 292 -1.55 -12.61 -10.98
N ALA A 293 -2.39 -12.92 -11.97
CA ALA A 293 -3.36 -14.00 -11.90
C ALA A 293 -2.71 -15.40 -11.76
N ASP A 294 -1.67 -15.70 -12.54
CA ASP A 294 -1.01 -17.01 -12.55
C ASP A 294 -0.12 -17.21 -11.32
N SER A 295 0.41 -16.13 -10.76
CA SER A 295 1.16 -16.17 -9.51
C SER A 295 0.30 -16.44 -8.27
N ASP A 296 -1.02 -16.22 -8.36
CA ASP A 296 -1.93 -16.28 -7.21
C ASP A 296 -2.50 -17.69 -6.94
N THR A 297 -1.84 -18.73 -7.45
CA THR A 297 -2.22 -20.12 -7.21
C THR A 297 -1.64 -20.64 -5.88
N VAL A 298 -2.24 -21.72 -5.35
CA VAL A 298 -1.71 -22.42 -4.16
C VAL A 298 -0.26 -22.86 -4.37
N GLU A 299 0.05 -23.33 -5.58
CA GLU A 299 1.37 -23.78 -5.97
C GLU A 299 2.40 -22.64 -5.98
N TYR A 300 2.04 -21.46 -6.48
CA TYR A 300 2.99 -20.36 -6.62
C TYR A 300 3.18 -19.56 -5.32
N ARG A 301 2.13 -19.41 -4.51
CA ARG A 301 2.20 -18.66 -3.24
C ARG A 301 3.24 -19.19 -2.24
N ARG A 302 3.60 -20.48 -2.30
CA ARG A 302 4.64 -21.06 -1.43
C ARG A 302 6.03 -20.44 -1.65
N PHE A 303 6.25 -19.78 -2.80
CA PHE A 303 7.51 -19.16 -3.18
C PHE A 303 7.59 -17.65 -2.83
N GLY A 304 6.67 -17.12 -2.02
CA GLY A 304 6.75 -15.74 -1.55
C GLY A 304 6.70 -14.73 -2.69
N ALA A 305 7.63 -13.78 -2.74
CA ALA A 305 7.73 -12.78 -3.81
C ALA A 305 8.24 -13.36 -5.13
N ASP A 306 9.04 -14.43 -5.10
CA ASP A 306 9.62 -15.02 -6.31
C ASP A 306 8.56 -15.67 -7.23
N ARG A 307 7.35 -15.89 -6.71
CA ARG A 307 6.20 -16.37 -7.48
C ARG A 307 5.92 -15.54 -8.73
N PHE A 308 6.14 -14.22 -8.67
CA PHE A 308 5.91 -13.32 -9.79
C PHE A 308 6.95 -13.53 -10.88
N LYS A 309 8.22 -13.75 -10.51
CA LYS A 309 9.31 -14.08 -11.44
C LYS A 309 9.08 -15.42 -12.13
N MET A 310 8.60 -16.41 -11.37
CA MET A 310 8.25 -17.73 -11.91
C MET A 310 7.10 -17.63 -12.93
N ALA A 311 6.03 -16.91 -12.60
CA ALA A 311 4.90 -16.70 -13.50
C ALA A 311 5.31 -15.91 -14.75
N ALA A 312 6.14 -14.87 -14.60
CA ALA A 312 6.71 -14.12 -15.71
C ALA A 312 7.49 -15.03 -16.67
N LYS A 313 8.33 -15.93 -16.12
CA LYS A 313 9.14 -16.85 -16.91
C LYS A 313 8.26 -17.82 -17.70
N GLU A 314 7.22 -18.38 -17.10
CA GLU A 314 6.31 -19.29 -17.81
C GLU A 314 5.49 -18.58 -18.89
N LEU A 315 5.09 -17.31 -18.66
CA LEU A 315 4.37 -16.52 -19.67
C LEU A 315 5.26 -16.16 -20.87
N LEU A 316 6.53 -15.86 -20.64
CA LEU A 316 7.49 -15.51 -21.68
C LEU A 316 8.09 -16.72 -22.38
N PHE A 317 8.30 -17.81 -21.65
CA PHE A 317 8.89 -19.06 -22.14
C PHE A 317 7.99 -20.24 -21.76
N PRO A 318 6.83 -20.40 -22.43
CA PRO A 318 5.90 -21.48 -22.12
C PRO A 318 6.59 -22.84 -22.16
N SER A 319 6.47 -23.62 -21.08
CA SER A 319 7.14 -24.93 -20.96
C SER A 319 6.66 -25.93 -22.01
N GLY A 320 5.47 -25.71 -22.59
CA GLY A 320 4.91 -26.49 -23.70
C GLY A 320 5.53 -26.17 -25.07
N GLY A 321 6.50 -25.26 -25.16
CA GLY A 321 7.15 -24.87 -26.41
C GLY A 321 6.34 -23.91 -27.29
N ALA A 322 5.21 -23.41 -26.78
CA ALA A 322 4.43 -22.38 -27.46
C ALA A 322 5.17 -21.03 -27.45
N GLU A 323 4.87 -20.18 -28.43
CA GLU A 323 5.34 -18.80 -28.43
C GLU A 323 4.70 -17.98 -27.32
N THR A 324 5.33 -16.87 -26.94
CA THR A 324 4.74 -15.90 -26.02
C THR A 324 3.42 -15.38 -26.58
N HIS A 325 2.39 -15.39 -25.75
CA HIS A 325 1.06 -14.94 -26.16
C HIS A 325 1.07 -13.45 -26.56
N LYS A 326 0.43 -13.15 -27.68
CA LYS A 326 0.17 -11.79 -28.14
C LYS A 326 -1.28 -11.45 -27.85
N TYR A 327 -1.50 -10.43 -27.02
CA TYR A 327 -2.83 -10.07 -26.56
C TYR A 327 -3.54 -9.25 -27.62
N THR A 328 -4.71 -9.70 -28.07
CA THR A 328 -5.44 -9.06 -29.18
C THR A 328 -6.63 -8.25 -28.68
N GLY A 329 -6.72 -7.00 -29.10
CA GLY A 329 -7.82 -6.10 -28.71
C GLY A 329 -7.68 -4.72 -29.33
N THR A 330 -8.66 -3.86 -29.07
CA THR A 330 -8.60 -2.44 -29.45
C THR A 330 -8.41 -1.59 -28.20
N VAL A 331 -7.35 -0.78 -28.18
CA VAL A 331 -7.04 0.13 -27.06
C VAL A 331 -7.27 1.57 -27.49
N THR A 332 -8.24 2.23 -26.87
CA THR A 332 -8.57 3.64 -27.08
C THR A 332 -8.34 4.40 -25.78
N PHE A 333 -7.78 5.61 -25.84
CA PHE A 333 -7.51 6.41 -24.64
C PHE A 333 -7.70 7.90 -24.92
N THR A 334 -7.85 8.67 -23.87
CA THR A 334 -8.07 10.12 -23.93
C THR A 334 -6.97 10.84 -23.18
N ARG A 335 -6.46 11.93 -23.78
CA ARG A 335 -5.41 12.77 -23.22
C ARG A 335 -5.85 14.22 -23.18
N GLY A 336 -5.35 14.96 -22.20
CA GLY A 336 -5.47 16.42 -22.19
C GLY A 336 -4.64 17.03 -23.31
N ASP A 337 -5.25 17.90 -24.11
CA ASP A 337 -4.57 18.69 -25.13
C ASP A 337 -3.97 19.93 -24.47
N SER A 338 -2.64 19.95 -24.35
CA SER A 338 -1.89 21.08 -23.78
C SER A 338 -1.98 22.35 -24.61
N GLN A 339 -2.51 22.30 -25.84
CA GLN A 339 -2.64 23.46 -26.72
C GLN A 339 -4.05 24.06 -26.77
N ASN A 340 -5.12 23.32 -26.42
CA ASN A 340 -6.50 23.74 -26.69
C ASN A 340 -7.53 23.52 -25.58
N GLU A 341 -7.13 23.23 -24.32
CA GLU A 341 -8.08 22.91 -23.22
C GLU A 341 -9.13 21.85 -23.62
N GLY A 342 -8.78 20.97 -24.56
CA GLY A 342 -9.65 19.94 -25.12
C GLY A 342 -9.15 18.54 -24.76
N GLU A 343 -10.03 17.56 -24.86
CA GLU A 343 -9.65 16.16 -24.75
C GLU A 343 -9.46 15.55 -26.13
N ARG A 344 -8.31 14.92 -26.37
CA ARG A 344 -8.03 14.20 -27.62
C ARG A 344 -8.20 12.70 -27.39
N VAL A 345 -9.08 12.08 -28.18
CA VAL A 345 -9.22 10.63 -28.23
C VAL A 345 -8.24 10.06 -29.24
N GLU A 346 -7.47 9.07 -28.83
CA GLU A 346 -6.49 8.35 -29.64
C GLU A 346 -6.77 6.84 -29.56
N THR A 347 -6.47 6.12 -30.63
CA THR A 347 -6.55 4.65 -30.67
C THR A 347 -5.18 4.13 -31.07
N MET A 348 -4.69 3.10 -30.36
CA MET A 348 -3.44 2.46 -30.72
C MET A 348 -3.52 1.88 -32.13
N GLU A 349 -2.50 2.13 -32.96
CA GLU A 349 -2.47 1.64 -34.35
C GLU A 349 -2.41 0.11 -34.43
N THR A 350 -1.73 -0.51 -33.47
CA THR A 350 -1.66 -1.97 -33.34
C THR A 350 -2.87 -2.52 -32.59
N ARG A 351 -3.32 -3.71 -33.00
CA ARG A 351 -4.29 -4.54 -32.27
C ARG A 351 -3.64 -5.69 -31.50
N GLU A 352 -2.33 -5.88 -31.65
CA GLU A 352 -1.55 -6.84 -30.87
C GLU A 352 -0.78 -6.08 -29.77
N HIS A 353 -0.88 -6.56 -28.53
CA HIS A 353 -0.30 -5.96 -27.34
C HIS A 353 0.47 -7.01 -26.54
N MET A 354 1.43 -6.58 -25.72
CA MET A 354 2.09 -7.45 -24.74
C MET A 354 1.87 -6.96 -23.32
N TYR A 355 1.95 -5.65 -23.11
CA TYR A 355 1.88 -5.05 -21.79
C TYR A 355 1.07 -3.77 -21.85
N LEU A 356 0.04 -3.66 -21.01
CA LEU A 356 -0.75 -2.45 -20.84
C LEU A 356 -1.03 -2.26 -19.35
N LEU A 357 -0.55 -1.14 -18.80
CA LEU A 357 -0.70 -0.82 -17.39
C LEU A 357 -1.03 0.66 -17.25
N VAL A 358 -2.00 0.99 -16.41
CA VAL A 358 -2.32 2.36 -16.01
C VAL A 358 -2.26 2.46 -14.50
N THR A 359 -1.62 3.49 -13.99
CA THR A 359 -1.37 3.62 -12.54
C THR A 359 -1.49 5.06 -12.05
N LEU A 360 -1.88 5.19 -10.77
CA LEU A 360 -1.87 6.44 -10.01
C LEU A 360 -0.60 6.60 -9.16
N VAL A 361 0.27 5.59 -9.15
CA VAL A 361 1.42 5.56 -8.23
C VAL A 361 2.73 5.36 -8.98
N PRO A 362 3.85 5.93 -8.51
CA PRO A 362 5.15 5.73 -9.15
C PRO A 362 5.71 4.31 -9.00
N ARG A 363 5.42 3.63 -7.89
CA ARG A 363 6.04 2.34 -7.51
C ARG A 363 4.99 1.28 -7.24
N LEU A 364 5.17 0.07 -7.77
CA LEU A 364 4.37 -1.10 -7.36
C LEU A 364 5.05 -1.94 -6.27
N GLU A 365 6.36 -1.76 -6.12
CA GLU A 365 7.19 -2.30 -5.04
C GLU A 365 8.31 -1.27 -4.75
N GLU A 366 8.97 -1.36 -3.60
CA GLU A 366 10.00 -0.40 -3.14
C GLU A 366 11.00 0.00 -4.22
N THR A 367 11.55 -0.97 -4.95
CA THR A 367 12.55 -0.75 -6.00
C THR A 367 11.98 -0.75 -7.43
N PHE A 368 10.70 -1.10 -7.60
CA PHE A 368 10.08 -1.22 -8.92
C PHE A 368 9.32 0.06 -9.27
N VAL A 369 10.02 0.99 -9.93
CA VAL A 369 9.46 2.28 -10.38
C VAL A 369 8.81 2.08 -11.74
N ILE A 370 7.49 1.88 -11.77
CA ILE A 370 6.75 1.63 -13.01
C ILE A 370 6.37 2.92 -13.75
N SER A 371 6.19 4.03 -13.02
CA SER A 371 5.73 5.31 -13.55
C SER A 371 6.57 6.45 -12.96
N PRO A 372 7.76 6.73 -13.50
CA PRO A 372 8.72 7.65 -12.88
C PRO A 372 8.26 9.11 -12.84
N GLU A 373 7.33 9.54 -13.69
CA GLU A 373 6.77 10.90 -13.66
C GLU A 373 5.56 11.03 -12.71
N SER A 374 5.05 9.92 -12.16
CA SER A 374 3.95 9.98 -11.18
C SER A 374 4.41 10.57 -9.86
N LYS A 375 3.65 11.56 -9.37
CA LYS A 375 3.81 12.07 -8.01
C LYS A 375 2.79 11.39 -7.10
N PRO A 376 3.18 10.98 -5.88
CA PRO A 376 2.24 10.31 -4.99
C PRO A 376 1.02 11.19 -4.69
N LEU A 377 -0.17 10.62 -4.84
CA LEU A 377 -1.47 11.26 -4.60
C LEU A 377 -1.80 12.46 -5.52
N ASP A 378 -1.15 12.61 -6.68
CA ASP A 378 -1.43 13.70 -7.64
C ASP A 378 -2.71 13.52 -8.46
N GLY A 379 -3.29 12.31 -8.45
CA GLY A 379 -4.50 11.97 -9.22
C GLY A 379 -4.30 11.80 -10.72
N CYS A 380 -3.06 11.86 -11.20
CA CYS A 380 -2.74 11.77 -12.61
C CYS A 380 -2.57 10.30 -13.03
N LEU A 381 -3.51 9.78 -13.84
CA LEU A 381 -3.40 8.44 -14.40
C LEU A 381 -2.35 8.42 -15.51
N ARG A 382 -1.36 7.54 -15.38
CA ARG A 382 -0.32 7.36 -16.39
C ARG A 382 -0.35 5.95 -16.96
N MET A 383 -0.33 5.87 -18.29
CA MET A 383 -0.34 4.64 -19.06
C MET A 383 1.08 4.26 -19.48
N VAL A 384 1.44 3.00 -19.31
CA VAL A 384 2.64 2.34 -19.81
C VAL A 384 2.19 1.22 -20.74
N HIS A 385 2.61 1.25 -22.00
CA HIS A 385 2.24 0.25 -23.00
C HIS A 385 3.42 -0.12 -23.90
N PHE A 386 3.50 -1.39 -24.30
CA PHE A 386 4.31 -1.82 -25.44
C PHE A 386 3.68 -3.04 -26.14
N GLY A 387 3.96 -3.15 -27.44
CA GLY A 387 3.50 -4.25 -28.30
C GLY A 387 4.31 -5.55 -28.10
N PRO A 388 4.04 -6.60 -28.88
CA PRO A 388 4.77 -7.87 -28.82
C PRO A 388 6.28 -7.70 -29.03
N LEU A 389 7.08 -8.22 -28.09
CA LEU A 389 8.54 -8.27 -28.15
C LEU A 389 9.06 -9.69 -27.99
N PRO A 390 10.28 -10.01 -28.48
CA PRO A 390 10.95 -11.24 -28.11
C PRO A 390 11.08 -11.38 -26.57
N PRO A 391 10.94 -12.58 -26.00
CA PRO A 391 10.93 -12.81 -24.56
C PRO A 391 12.09 -12.15 -23.80
N GLN A 392 13.31 -12.29 -24.31
CA GLN A 392 14.51 -11.75 -23.68
C GLN A 392 14.50 -10.22 -23.69
N HIS A 393 13.99 -9.61 -24.77
CA HIS A 393 13.87 -8.16 -24.87
C HIS A 393 12.79 -7.63 -23.92
N ALA A 394 11.66 -8.31 -23.79
CA ALA A 394 10.62 -7.95 -22.83
C ALA A 394 11.13 -7.99 -21.38
N MET A 395 11.91 -9.02 -21.01
CA MET A 395 12.56 -9.09 -19.69
C MET A 395 13.54 -7.95 -19.48
N GLN A 396 14.40 -7.68 -20.46
CA GLN A 396 15.41 -6.63 -20.37
C GLN A 396 14.73 -5.26 -20.22
N LEU A 397 13.71 -4.98 -21.03
CA LEU A 397 12.91 -3.76 -20.97
C LEU A 397 12.33 -3.56 -19.58
N MET A 398 11.62 -4.55 -19.04
CA MET A 398 11.01 -4.44 -17.70
C MET A 398 12.04 -4.41 -16.57
N SER A 399 13.26 -4.92 -16.78
CA SER A 399 14.35 -4.77 -15.80
C SER A 399 14.78 -3.32 -15.61
N HIS A 400 14.59 -2.46 -16.62
CA HIS A 400 14.92 -1.03 -16.54
C HIS A 400 13.99 -0.27 -15.57
N ALA A 401 12.80 -0.81 -15.24
CA ALA A 401 11.93 -0.25 -14.20
C ALA A 401 12.58 -0.27 -12.79
N TYR A 402 13.47 -1.24 -12.53
CA TYR A 402 14.26 -1.30 -11.30
C TYR A 402 15.43 -0.31 -11.27
N ARG A 403 15.69 0.39 -12.38
CA ARG A 403 16.73 1.43 -12.51
C ARG A 403 16.06 2.79 -12.62
N GLU A 404 15.30 3.15 -11.59
CA GLU A 404 14.59 4.44 -11.51
C GLU A 404 13.60 4.68 -12.67
N GLY A 405 12.95 3.61 -13.16
CA GLY A 405 11.92 3.74 -14.18
C GLY A 405 12.45 4.01 -15.59
N GLN A 406 13.70 3.63 -15.90
CA GLN A 406 14.31 3.88 -17.21
C GLN A 406 13.59 3.19 -18.39
N HIS A 407 12.72 2.20 -18.14
CA HIS A 407 11.96 1.50 -19.18
C HIS A 407 11.04 2.44 -19.98
N VAL A 408 10.54 3.53 -19.38
CA VAL A 408 9.68 4.49 -20.12
C VAL A 408 10.44 5.37 -21.12
N LYS A 409 11.77 5.34 -21.10
CA LYS A 409 12.63 6.09 -22.02
C LYS A 409 12.97 5.31 -23.29
N GLU A 410 12.55 4.06 -23.37
CA GLU A 410 12.80 3.18 -24.51
C GLU A 410 11.78 3.47 -25.61
N ASP A 411 12.23 3.62 -26.86
CA ASP A 411 11.38 4.02 -28.01
C ASP A 411 10.14 3.13 -28.23
N GLN A 412 10.21 1.89 -27.76
CA GLN A 412 9.15 0.88 -27.90
C GLN A 412 8.05 1.03 -26.85
N VAL A 413 8.26 1.85 -25.82
CA VAL A 413 7.32 2.08 -24.72
C VAL A 413 6.56 3.36 -24.94
N TYR A 414 5.24 3.22 -25.04
CA TYR A 414 4.33 4.34 -24.92
C TYR A 414 4.13 4.69 -23.45
N TYR A 415 4.47 5.92 -23.08
CA TYR A 415 4.24 6.46 -21.73
C TYR A 415 3.53 7.81 -21.81
N SER A 416 2.34 7.90 -21.21
CA SER A 416 1.62 9.18 -21.18
C SER A 416 0.61 9.29 -20.07
N GLU A 417 0.35 10.53 -19.64
CA GLU A 417 -0.81 10.87 -18.83
C GLU A 417 -2.09 10.77 -19.67
N ILE A 418 -3.11 10.13 -19.12
CA ILE A 418 -4.41 9.91 -19.74
C ILE A 418 -5.53 10.23 -18.74
N THR A 419 -6.72 10.59 -19.23
CA THR A 419 -7.94 10.74 -18.40
C THR A 419 -8.89 9.57 -18.53
N ARG A 420 -8.80 8.83 -19.65
CA ARG A 420 -9.65 7.67 -19.96
C ARG A 420 -8.87 6.60 -20.71
N LEU A 421 -9.20 5.34 -20.45
CA LEU A 421 -8.77 4.16 -21.20
C LEU A 421 -9.99 3.30 -21.52
N ARG A 422 -10.07 2.74 -22.71
CA ARG A 422 -11.01 1.68 -23.09
C ARG A 422 -10.25 0.55 -23.76
N ILE A 423 -10.55 -0.68 -23.35
CA ILE A 423 -10.06 -1.91 -23.97
C ILE A 423 -11.27 -2.72 -24.41
N ASP A 424 -11.37 -2.98 -25.70
CA ASP A 424 -12.31 -3.94 -26.29
C ASP A 424 -11.53 -5.22 -26.61
N PHE A 425 -11.91 -6.35 -26.01
CA PHE A 425 -11.13 -7.59 -26.09
C PHE A 425 -11.49 -8.42 -27.31
N ASP A 426 -10.50 -8.82 -28.11
CA ASP A 426 -10.67 -9.73 -29.26
C ASP A 426 -10.20 -11.17 -28.97
N GLU A 427 -9.83 -11.44 -27.71
CA GLU A 427 -9.36 -12.75 -27.26
C GLU A 427 -10.50 -13.77 -27.17
N LYS A 428 -10.23 -15.02 -27.55
CA LYS A 428 -11.19 -16.14 -27.43
C LYS A 428 -11.08 -16.91 -26.11
N ASP A 429 -9.87 -17.07 -25.58
CA ASP A 429 -9.65 -17.73 -24.30
C ASP A 429 -9.84 -16.73 -23.14
N GLU A 430 -10.63 -17.12 -22.13
CA GLU A 430 -10.84 -16.30 -20.92
C GLU A 430 -9.54 -15.95 -20.21
N LYS A 431 -8.52 -16.82 -20.32
CA LYS A 431 -7.20 -16.61 -19.72
C LYS A 431 -6.55 -15.30 -20.19
N TRP A 432 -6.83 -14.87 -21.41
CA TRP A 432 -6.22 -13.67 -21.99
C TRP A 432 -7.09 -12.42 -21.86
N ARG A 433 -8.33 -12.56 -21.37
CA ARG A 433 -9.26 -11.47 -21.02
C ARG A 433 -9.25 -11.14 -19.52
N ARG A 434 -8.13 -11.43 -18.84
CA ARG A 434 -7.93 -11.12 -17.43
C ARG A 434 -7.43 -9.69 -17.27
N VAL A 435 -8.14 -8.91 -16.47
CA VAL A 435 -7.78 -7.55 -16.07
C VAL A 435 -7.39 -7.59 -14.59
N CYS A 436 -6.29 -6.95 -14.23
CA CYS A 436 -5.90 -6.79 -12.83
C CYS A 436 -6.27 -5.37 -12.37
N ILE A 437 -7.01 -5.26 -11.26
CA ILE A 437 -7.35 -4.03 -10.54
C ILE A 437 -6.77 -4.14 -9.14
N ASP A 438 -5.71 -3.37 -8.85
CA ASP A 438 -5.06 -3.35 -7.53
C ASP A 438 -4.72 -4.74 -6.96
N GLY A 439 -4.35 -5.68 -7.83
CA GLY A 439 -4.04 -7.07 -7.47
C GLY A 439 -5.23 -8.04 -7.49
N LYS A 440 -6.47 -7.56 -7.61
CA LYS A 440 -7.67 -8.39 -7.84
C LYS A 440 -7.82 -8.67 -9.34
N ILE A 441 -8.22 -9.90 -9.68
CA ILE A 441 -8.37 -10.30 -11.08
C ILE A 441 -9.84 -10.34 -11.46
N VAL A 442 -10.16 -9.69 -12.58
CA VAL A 442 -11.47 -9.71 -13.24
C VAL A 442 -11.32 -10.43 -14.58
N VAL A 443 -12.19 -11.38 -14.87
CA VAL A 443 -12.35 -11.97 -16.21
C VAL A 443 -13.50 -11.26 -16.90
N VAL A 444 -13.25 -10.91 -18.15
CA VAL A 444 -14.24 -10.32 -19.04
C VAL A 444 -14.75 -11.38 -20.01
N GLU A 445 -16.05 -11.36 -20.28
CA GLU A 445 -16.72 -12.23 -21.25
C GLU A 445 -16.18 -12.04 -22.68
N GLU A 446 -16.49 -12.98 -23.58
CA GLU A 446 -16.18 -12.82 -25.01
C GLU A 446 -16.85 -11.56 -25.57
N GLU A 447 -16.13 -10.81 -26.41
CA GLU A 447 -16.53 -9.50 -26.96
C GLU A 447 -16.82 -8.42 -25.89
N GLY A 448 -16.47 -8.68 -24.63
CA GLY A 448 -16.61 -7.71 -23.56
C GLY A 448 -15.56 -6.60 -23.60
N TRP A 449 -15.66 -5.68 -22.65
CA TRP A 449 -14.81 -4.49 -22.59
C TRP A 449 -14.58 -4.02 -21.16
N VAL A 450 -13.53 -3.21 -20.98
CA VAL A 450 -13.30 -2.43 -19.76
C VAL A 450 -13.03 -0.99 -20.12
N GLU A 451 -13.54 -0.07 -19.31
CA GLU A 451 -13.32 1.36 -19.43
C GLU A 451 -12.88 1.96 -18.09
N VAL A 452 -11.77 2.68 -18.11
CA VAL A 452 -11.17 3.35 -16.97
C VAL A 452 -11.35 4.85 -17.12
N ASN A 453 -11.76 5.51 -16.05
CA ASN A 453 -11.84 6.96 -15.99
C ASN A 453 -11.13 7.45 -14.71
N THR A 454 -10.45 8.59 -14.78
CA THR A 454 -9.96 9.28 -13.58
C THR A 454 -11.14 9.60 -12.66
N GLY A 455 -10.98 9.31 -11.36
CA GLY A 455 -11.99 9.60 -10.35
C GLY A 455 -11.79 10.98 -9.75
N ASN A 456 -12.85 11.80 -9.78
CA ASN A 456 -12.81 13.17 -9.23
C ASN A 456 -13.31 13.24 -7.78
N ARG A 457 -13.59 12.09 -7.15
CA ARG A 457 -14.13 12.03 -5.79
C ARG A 457 -13.03 11.66 -4.82
N CYS A 458 -13.01 12.37 -3.69
CA CYS A 458 -12.17 12.06 -2.54
C CYS A 458 -13.07 11.58 -1.39
N ALA A 459 -13.14 10.27 -1.15
CA ALA A 459 -13.93 9.72 -0.05
C ALA A 459 -13.09 9.39 1.20
N LEU A 460 -11.78 9.36 1.05
CA LEU A 460 -10.82 8.88 2.04
C LEU A 460 -9.56 9.74 2.01
N ASN A 461 -8.92 9.87 3.16
CA ASN A 461 -7.59 10.46 3.30
C ASN A 461 -6.57 9.37 3.65
N LEU A 462 -5.34 9.51 3.17
CA LEU A 462 -4.17 8.76 3.59
C LEU A 462 -3.27 9.66 4.44
N LEU A 463 -2.81 9.15 5.58
CA LEU A 463 -1.80 9.80 6.40
C LEU A 463 -0.43 9.58 5.75
N VAL A 464 0.23 10.67 5.34
CA VAL A 464 1.50 10.65 4.62
C VAL A 464 2.57 11.47 5.36
N PRO A 465 3.87 11.27 5.07
CA PRO A 465 4.93 12.10 5.63
C PRO A 465 4.65 13.60 5.42
N SER A 466 4.95 14.43 6.43
CA SER A 466 4.63 15.87 6.42
C SER A 466 5.37 16.68 5.36
N ASP A 467 6.48 16.15 4.86
CA ASP A 467 7.37 16.74 3.86
C ASP A 467 7.01 16.35 2.41
N MET A 468 5.95 15.55 2.22
CA MET A 468 5.45 15.13 0.91
C MET A 468 4.58 16.18 0.24
#